data_AF-A0A844CP72-F1
#
_entry.id   AF-A0A844CP72-F1
#
_cell.length_a   1.000
_cell.length_b   1.000
_cell.length_c   1.000
_cell.angle_alpha   90.00
_cell.angle_beta   90.00
_cell.angle_gamma   90.00
#
_symmetry.space_group_name_H-M   'P 1'
#
loop_
_entity.id
_entity.type
_entity.pdbx_description
1 polymer ?
#
loop_
_entity_poly.entity_id
_entity_poly.type
_entity_poly.pdbx_seq_one_letter_code
_entity_poly.pdbx_strand_id
1 'polypeptide(L)' 'MSIDLLQHQLRANLISSQIDIYNFANQTRKSLSPNDMYNFQFKLQDYSNASWVNSQYLEFRHSIRKSALEAIN' A
#
# COMPACT_ATOMS: atom_id res chain seq x y z
N MET A 1 9.97 18.34 -9.35
CA MET A 1 8.74 17.64 -9.78
C MET A 1 8.80 16.12 -9.55
N SER A 2 9.67 15.62 -8.65
CA SER A 2 9.88 14.18 -8.37
C SER A 2 9.11 13.64 -7.16
N ILE A 3 8.67 14.52 -6.26
CA ILE A 3 8.02 14.18 -4.98
C ILE A 3 6.60 13.63 -5.16
N ASP A 4 5.85 14.11 -6.15
CA ASP A 4 4.53 13.54 -6.46
C ASP A 4 4.65 12.19 -7.21
N LEU A 5 5.76 11.93 -7.91
CA LEU A 5 5.99 10.67 -8.61
C LEU A 5 6.14 9.51 -7.62
N LEU A 6 6.90 9.69 -6.54
CA LEU A 6 7.06 8.66 -5.51
C LEU A 6 5.73 8.36 -4.81
N GLN A 7 4.95 9.40 -4.48
CA GLN A 7 3.61 9.18 -3.91
C GLN A 7 2.69 8.43 -4.87
N HIS A 8 2.75 8.76 -6.15
CA HIS A 8 1.97 8.10 -7.18
C HIS A 8 2.34 6.62 -7.29
N GLN A 9 3.64 6.29 -7.29
CA GLN A 9 4.13 4.91 -7.31
C GLN A 9 3.70 4.13 -6.07
N LEU A 10 3.85 4.70 -4.88
CA LEU A 10 3.43 4.05 -3.63
C LEU A 10 1.92 3.78 -3.61
N ARG A 11 1.10 4.72 -4.09
CA ARG A 11 -0.34 4.52 -4.27
C ARG A 11 -0.66 3.46 -5.31
N ALA A 12 0.02 3.46 -6.45
CA ALA A 12 -0.18 2.47 -7.49
C ALA A 12 0.13 1.05 -6.98
N ASN A 13 1.22 0.88 -6.23
CA ASN A 13 1.59 -0.40 -5.60
C ASN A 13 0.55 -0.85 -4.56
N LEU A 14 0.04 0.07 -3.74
CA LEU A 14 -1.03 -0.22 -2.78
C LEU A 14 -2.31 -0.68 -3.49
N ILE A 15 -2.71 0.01 -4.55
CA ILE A 15 -3.92 -0.35 -5.32
C ILE A 15 -3.72 -1.69 -6.04
N SER A 16 -2.55 -1.93 -6.64
CA SER A 16 -2.24 -3.19 -7.31
C SER A 16 -2.31 -4.37 -6.35
N SER A 17 -1.67 -4.28 -5.18
CA SER A 17 -1.72 -5.35 -4.16
C SER A 17 -3.14 -5.59 -3.63
N GLN A 18 -3.94 -4.52 -3.47
CA GLN A 18 -5.35 -4.65 -3.11
C GLN A 18 -6.16 -5.41 -4.17
N ILE A 19 -5.98 -5.06 -5.45
CA ILE A 19 -6.62 -5.73 -6.58
C ILE A 19 -6.21 -7.20 -6.63
N ASP A 20 -4.94 -7.51 -6.41
CA ASP A 20 -4.42 -8.88 -6.41
C ASP A 20 -5.06 -9.75 -5.32
N ILE A 21 -5.30 -9.20 -4.13
CA ILE A 21 -6.03 -9.87 -3.05
C ILE A 21 -7.47 -10.16 -3.47
N TYR A 22 -8.17 -9.16 -4.00
CA TYR A 22 -9.57 -9.33 -4.43
C TYR A 22 -9.70 -10.36 -5.56
N ASN A 23 -8.81 -10.29 -6.56
CA ASN A 23 -8.79 -11.22 -7.68
C ASN A 23 -8.50 -12.65 -7.19
N PHE A 24 -7.53 -12.81 -6.30
CA PHE A 24 -7.21 -14.11 -5.71
C PHE A 24 -8.40 -14.67 -4.93
N ALA A 25 -8.99 -13.88 -4.03
CA ALA A 25 -10.16 -14.29 -3.26
C ALA A 25 -11.37 -14.66 -4.14
N ASN A 26 -11.53 -14.00 -5.29
CA ASN A 26 -12.57 -14.35 -6.26
C ASN A 26 -12.29 -15.66 -6.99
N GLN A 27 -11.03 -15.95 -7.32
CA GLN A 27 -10.63 -17.19 -7.98
C GLN A 27 -10.74 -18.40 -7.07
N THR A 28 -10.45 -18.25 -5.77
CA THR A 28 -10.44 -19.35 -4.79
C THR A 28 -11.81 -19.63 -4.17
N ARG A 29 -12.88 -18.91 -4.55
CA ARG A 29 -14.25 -19.16 -4.02
C ARG A 29 -14.78 -20.58 -4.23
N LYS A 30 -14.20 -21.35 -5.15
CA LYS A 30 -14.69 -22.69 -5.53
C LYS A 30 -13.95 -23.84 -4.86
N SER A 31 -12.72 -23.63 -4.41
CA SER A 31 -11.92 -24.63 -3.69
C SER A 31 -10.76 -23.92 -3.00
N LEU A 32 -10.59 -24.16 -1.71
CA LEU A 32 -9.49 -23.63 -0.91
C LEU A 32 -8.54 -24.78 -0.58
N SER A 33 -7.39 -24.82 -1.25
CA SER A 33 -6.29 -25.68 -0.83
C SER A 33 -5.45 -24.99 0.26
N PRO A 34 -4.68 -25.75 1.08
CA PRO A 34 -3.72 -25.14 1.99
C PRO A 34 -2.72 -24.21 1.28
N ASN A 35 -2.33 -24.56 0.05
CA ASN A 35 -1.47 -23.70 -0.78
C ASN A 35 -2.14 -22.36 -1.09
N ASP A 36 -3.45 -22.36 -1.34
CA ASP A 36 -4.20 -21.13 -1.58
C ASP A 36 -4.26 -20.24 -0.33
N MET A 37 -4.37 -20.84 0.85
CA MET A 37 -4.30 -20.09 2.12
C MET A 37 -2.95 -19.41 2.30
N TYR A 38 -1.84 -20.11 2.07
CA TYR A 38 -0.51 -19.52 2.16
C TYR A 38 -0.31 -18.41 1.12
N ASN A 39 -0.72 -18.62 -0.13
CA ASN A 39 -0.66 -17.60 -1.17
C ASN A 39 -1.50 -16.36 -0.83
N PHE A 40 -2.69 -16.55 -0.25
CA PHE A 40 -3.50 -15.45 0.23
C PHE A 40 -2.82 -14.68 1.36
N GLN A 41 -2.20 -15.39 2.30
CA GLN A 41 -1.46 -14.77 3.40
C GLN A 41 -0.29 -13.92 2.90
N PHE A 42 0.48 -14.40 1.92
CA PHE A 42 1.55 -13.61 1.30
C PHE A 42 1.00 -12.34 0.65
N LYS A 43 -0.10 -12.44 -0.11
CA LYS A 43 -0.75 -11.26 -0.72
C LYS A 43 -1.22 -10.24 0.33
N LEU A 44 -1.78 -10.71 1.45
CA LEU A 44 -2.17 -9.84 2.57
C LEU A 44 -0.96 -9.14 3.20
N GLN A 45 0.17 -9.85 3.32
CA GLN A 45 1.41 -9.28 3.84
C GLN A 45 1.98 -8.21 2.90
N ASP A 46 1.98 -8.46 1.59
CA ASP A 46 2.41 -7.49 0.58
C ASP A 46 1.56 -6.22 0.62
N TYR A 47 0.24 -6.35 0.71
CA TYR A 47 -0.67 -5.22 0.86
C TYR A 47 -0.43 -4.45 2.16
N SER A 48 -0.23 -5.17 3.27
CA SER A 48 0.06 -4.56 4.57
C SER A 48 1.35 -3.73 4.52
N ASN A 49 2.40 -4.28 3.90
CA ASN A 49 3.67 -3.58 3.70
C ASN A 49 3.51 -2.35 2.80
N ALA A 50 2.81 -2.47 1.66
CA ALA A 50 2.56 -1.35 0.75
C ALA A 50 1.75 -0.24 1.44
N SER A 51 0.75 -0.61 2.24
CA SER A 51 -0.07 0.31 3.02
C SER A 51 0.75 1.05 4.08
N TRP A 52 1.59 0.32 4.81
CA TRP A 52 2.47 0.90 5.82
C TRP A 52 3.45 1.91 5.20
N VAL A 53 4.19 1.53 4.14
CA VAL A 53 5.15 2.43 3.48
C VAL A 53 4.46 3.68 2.93
N ASN A 54 3.30 3.53 2.28
CA ASN A 54 2.52 4.66 1.78
C ASN A 54 2.08 5.60 2.93
N SER A 55 1.69 5.06 4.08
CA SER A 55 1.27 5.85 5.24
C SER A 55 2.45 6.61 5.85
N GLN A 56 3.60 5.96 6.03
CA GLN A 56 4.82 6.60 6.53
C GLN A 56 5.27 7.75 5.61
N TYR A 57 5.17 7.57 4.30
CA TYR A 57 5.49 8.63 3.34
C TYR A 57 4.53 9.83 3.44
N LEU A 58 3.24 9.58 3.64
CA LEU A 58 2.25 10.65 3.86
C LEU A 58 2.53 11.41 5.15
N GLU A 59 2.82 10.70 6.25
CA GLU A 59 3.18 11.31 7.53
C GLU A 59 4.43 12.20 7.40
N PHE A 60 5.46 11.70 6.74
CA PHE A 60 6.67 12.48 6.43
C PHE A 60 6.34 13.76 5.66
N ARG A 61 5.50 13.67 4.61
CA ARG A 61 5.08 14.85 3.82
C ARG A 61 4.31 15.86 4.68
N HIS A 62 3.39 15.38 5.51
CA HIS A 62 2.62 16.23 6.41
C HIS A 62 3.52 16.93 7.44
N SER A 63 4.49 16.21 8.01
CA SER A 63 5.46 16.76 8.96
C SER A 63 6.31 17.87 8.33
N ILE A 64 6.90 17.64 7.15
CA ILE A 64 7.68 18.67 6.46
C ILE A 64 6.83 19.91 6.16
N ARG A 65 5.61 19.72 5.64
CA ARG A 65 4.71 20.83 5.35
C ARG A 65 4.38 21.63 6.60
N LYS A 66 4.13 20.96 7.72
CA LYS A 66 3.86 21.61 9.01
C LYS A 66 5.06 22.43 9.47
N SER A 67 6.25 21.85 9.51
CA SER A 67 7.46 22.55 9.94
C SER A 67 7.82 23.75 9.06
N ALA A 68 7.57 23.67 7.75
CA ALA A 68 7.79 24.80 6.85
C ALA A 68 6.84 25.97 7.15
N LEU A 69 5.57 25.69 7.49
CA LEU A 69 4.61 26.73 7.88
C LEU A 69 4.96 27.33 9.24
N GLU A 70 5.40 26.50 10.19
CA GLU A 70 5.85 26.96 11.51
C GLU A 70 7.12 27.83 11.43
N ALA A 71 8.00 27.60 10.45
CA ALA A 71 9.22 28.40 10.26
C ALA A 71 8.97 29.78 9.62
N ILE A 72 7.80 30.01 9.01
CA ILE A 72 7.43 31.27 8.34
C ILE A 72 6.52 32.14 9.23
N ASN A 73 5.89 31.54 10.23
CA ASN A 73 5.13 32.25 11.27
C ASN A 73 6.03 32.68 12.43
#